data_AF-A0AAV4Q364-F1
#
_entry.id   AF-A0AAV4Q364-F1
#
_cell.length_a   1.000
_cell.length_b   1.000
_cell.length_c   1.000
_cell.angle_alpha   90.00
_cell.angle_beta   90.00
_cell.angle_gamma   90.00
#
_symmetry.space_group_name_H-M   'P 1'
#
loop_
_entity.id
_entity.type
_entity.pdbx_description
1 polymer ?
#
loop_
_entity_poly.entity_id
_entity_poly.type
_entity_poly.pdbx_seq_one_letter_code
_entity_poly.pdbx_strand_id
1 'polypeptide(L)'
;MKTEDFLLVIMNSSQKEKIDMDFTHGMNSYGFDLATVLVLGHKSEEFPAAFIISNRQDRVALEVAFKAVKKEVTVNPNIIMTDDTESFCNAWKSVFREPKKRFLCTWHVD
;
A
#
# COMPACT_ATOMS: atom_id res chain seq x y z
N MET A 1 -16.76 6.48 -1.34
CA MET A 1 -16.20 7.42 -0.35
C MET A 1 -17.33 8.34 0.05
N LYS A 2 -17.56 8.51 1.36
CA LYS A 2 -18.43 9.55 1.92
C LYS A 2 -17.62 10.85 2.06
N THR A 3 -18.29 11.94 2.41
CA THR A 3 -17.68 13.28 2.49
C THR A 3 -16.63 13.38 3.60
N GLU A 4 -16.80 12.60 4.67
CA GLU A 4 -15.91 12.54 5.83
C GLU A 4 -14.71 11.60 5.67
N ASP A 5 -14.62 10.85 4.57
CA ASP A 5 -13.51 9.93 4.32
C ASP A 5 -12.27 10.72 3.86
N PHE A 6 -11.12 10.46 4.47
CA PHE A 6 -9.85 11.10 4.08
C PHE A 6 -8.83 10.07 3.60
N LEU A 7 -8.13 10.42 2.52
CA LEU A 7 -7.09 9.61 1.94
C LEU A 7 -6.04 10.53 1.31
N LEU A 8 -4.82 10.49 1.84
CA LEU A 8 -3.68 11.20 1.26
C LEU A 8 -2.65 10.18 0.78
N VAL A 9 -2.22 10.31 -0.48
CA VAL A 9 -1.14 9.53 -1.08
C VAL A 9 0.02 10.46 -1.41
N ILE A 10 1.21 10.21 -0.85
CA ILE A 10 2.43 10.99 -1.13
C ILE A 10 3.42 10.10 -1.86
N MET A 11 3.86 10.46 -3.06
CA MET A 11 4.82 9.71 -3.89
C MET A 11 5.71 10.66 -4.70
N ASN A 12 6.96 10.28 -4.98
CA ASN A 12 7.96 10.99 -5.77
C ASN A 12 8.52 10.13 -6.92
N SER A 13 9.34 10.72 -7.77
CA SER A 13 9.82 10.08 -9.00
C SER A 13 10.76 8.89 -8.78
N SER A 14 11.46 8.83 -7.65
CA SER A 14 12.43 7.77 -7.33
C SER A 14 11.78 6.47 -6.85
N GLN A 15 10.45 6.45 -6.69
CA GLN A 15 9.69 5.45 -5.94
C GLN A 15 8.94 4.43 -6.82
N LYS A 16 9.44 4.10 -8.01
CA LYS A 16 8.63 3.49 -9.07
C LYS A 16 8.77 1.98 -9.29
N GLU A 17 9.65 1.26 -8.59
CA GLU A 17 10.18 -0.04 -9.09
C GLU A 17 9.69 -1.36 -8.45
N LYS A 18 9.05 -1.41 -7.26
CA LYS A 18 8.35 -2.57 -6.62
C LYS A 18 7.44 -2.05 -5.47
N ILE A 19 6.57 -2.83 -4.83
CA ILE A 19 5.64 -2.33 -3.79
C ILE A 19 5.44 -3.38 -2.65
N ASP A 20 5.69 -2.98 -1.41
CA ASP A 20 5.34 -3.55 -0.09
C ASP A 20 4.31 -2.61 0.55
N MET A 21 3.46 -2.99 1.51
CA MET A 21 2.62 -2.02 2.21
C MET A 21 2.21 -2.43 3.63
N ASP A 22 2.34 -1.53 4.62
CA ASP A 22 1.95 -1.83 6.02
C ASP A 22 1.28 -0.65 6.74
N PHE A 23 0.13 -0.86 7.41
CA PHE A 23 -0.57 0.14 8.22
C PHE A 23 0.00 0.24 9.64
N THR A 24 0.44 1.43 10.03
CA THR A 24 0.68 1.77 11.42
C THR A 24 -0.62 2.33 12.02
N HIS A 25 -1.21 1.57 12.94
CA HIS A 25 -2.43 1.94 13.64
C HIS A 25 -2.17 2.81 14.87
N GLY A 26 -3.16 3.63 15.24
CA GLY A 26 -3.14 4.35 16.52
C GLY A 26 -2.05 5.44 16.63
N MET A 27 -1.52 5.90 15.50
CA MET A 27 -0.47 6.91 15.42
C MET A 27 -0.89 8.30 15.91
N ASN A 28 -2.18 8.55 16.06
CA ASN A 28 -2.71 9.83 16.53
C ASN A 28 -4.07 9.68 17.23
N SER A 29 -4.44 10.71 17.99
CA SER A 29 -5.74 10.81 18.66
C SER A 29 -6.94 11.03 17.72
N TYR A 30 -6.72 11.04 16.41
CA TYR A 30 -7.73 11.34 15.39
C TYR A 30 -8.19 10.10 14.61
N GLY A 31 -7.64 8.91 14.90
CA GLY A 31 -8.07 7.65 14.29
C GLY A 31 -7.65 7.48 12.82
N PHE A 32 -6.53 8.09 12.41
CA PHE A 32 -5.92 7.81 11.10
C PHE A 32 -4.83 6.74 11.22
N ASP A 33 -4.88 5.81 10.29
CA ASP A 33 -3.86 4.79 10.06
C ASP A 33 -2.93 5.24 8.92
N LEU A 34 -1.65 4.86 9.01
CA LEU A 34 -0.63 5.15 8.00
C LEU A 34 -0.19 3.86 7.31
N ALA A 35 -0.59 3.62 6.06
CA ALA A 35 -0.01 2.55 5.26
C ALA A 35 1.22 3.02 4.48
N THR A 36 2.37 2.38 4.68
CA THR A 36 3.62 2.72 3.98
C THR A 36 3.84 1.77 2.83
N VAL A 37 3.75 2.24 1.58
CA VAL A 37 4.14 1.46 0.40
C VAL A 37 5.68 1.40 0.35
N LEU A 38 6.37 0.26 0.17
CA LEU A 38 7.84 0.19 -0.02
C LEU A 38 8.25 -0.41 -1.39
N VAL A 39 9.21 0.18 -2.08
CA VAL A 39 9.84 -0.36 -3.28
C VAL A 39 11.13 -1.09 -2.92
N LEU A 40 11.24 -2.35 -3.32
CA LEU A 40 12.52 -3.05 -3.45
C LEU A 40 13.20 -2.71 -4.79
N GLY A 41 14.21 -1.85 -4.72
CA GLY A 41 15.02 -1.45 -5.86
C GLY A 41 15.99 -2.54 -6.37
N HIS A 42 16.82 -2.18 -7.35
CA HIS A 42 17.74 -3.09 -8.05
C HIS A 42 18.90 -3.62 -7.17
N LYS A 43 19.13 -3.02 -5.99
CA LYS A 43 20.17 -3.40 -5.02
C LYS A 43 19.64 -4.03 -3.73
N SER A 44 18.38 -4.47 -3.72
CA SER A 44 17.68 -4.91 -2.50
C SER A 44 17.60 -3.83 -1.42
N GLU A 45 17.76 -2.57 -1.80
CA GLU A 45 17.46 -1.43 -0.94
C GLU A 45 15.94 -1.20 -0.98
N GLU A 46 15.36 -1.09 0.20
CA GLU A 46 13.95 -0.78 0.42
C GLU A 46 13.79 0.73 0.52
N PHE A 47 12.94 1.30 -0.34
CA PHE A 47 12.61 2.72 -0.30
C PHE A 47 11.12 2.88 -0.13
N PRO A 48 10.61 3.65 0.84
CA PRO A 48 9.19 3.96 0.89
C PRO A 48 8.81 4.59 -0.44
N ALA A 49 7.82 3.99 -1.10
CA ALA A 49 7.33 4.30 -2.42
C ALA A 49 6.19 5.31 -2.37
N ALA A 50 5.32 5.15 -1.38
CA ALA A 50 4.23 6.05 -1.12
C ALA A 50 3.77 5.91 0.32
N PHE A 51 3.12 6.93 0.84
CA PHE A 51 2.46 6.88 2.14
C PHE A 51 0.97 7.09 1.92
N ILE A 52 0.13 6.19 2.46
CA ILE A 52 -1.32 6.32 2.53
C ILE A 52 -1.68 6.69 3.96
N ILE A 53 -2.30 7.85 4.15
CA ILE A 53 -2.89 8.22 5.44
C ILE A 53 -4.41 8.15 5.27
N SER A 54 -5.08 7.32 6.05
CA SER A 54 -6.54 7.16 5.96
C SER A 54 -7.21 6.81 7.28
N ASN A 55 -8.47 7.22 7.43
CA ASN A 55 -9.35 6.74 8.51
C ASN A 55 -10.14 5.49 8.08
N ARG A 56 -9.81 4.90 6.92
CA ARG A 56 -10.44 3.71 6.38
C ARG A 56 -9.40 2.77 5.77
N GLN A 57 -9.59 1.48 6.03
CA GLN A 57 -8.71 0.41 5.57
C GLN A 57 -9.47 -0.70 4.78
N ASP A 58 -10.73 -0.45 4.41
CA ASP A 58 -11.48 -1.39 3.60
C ASP A 58 -11.07 -1.36 2.13
N ARG A 59 -11.55 -2.37 1.40
CA ARG A 59 -11.26 -2.60 -0.02
C ARG A 59 -11.52 -1.37 -0.88
N VAL A 60 -12.57 -0.59 -0.61
CA VAL A 60 -12.95 0.55 -1.46
C VAL A 60 -11.97 1.71 -1.27
N ALA A 61 -11.58 2.00 -0.03
CA ALA A 61 -10.58 3.03 0.27
C ALA A 61 -9.22 2.67 -0.36
N LEU A 62 -8.79 1.41 -0.19
CA LEU A 62 -7.53 0.91 -0.73
C LEU A 62 -7.52 0.91 -2.27
N GLU A 63 -8.64 0.60 -2.93
CA GLU A 63 -8.75 0.72 -4.39
C GLU A 63 -8.52 2.14 -4.90
N VAL A 64 -9.06 3.14 -4.22
CA VAL A 64 -8.86 4.55 -4.59
C VAL A 64 -7.38 4.90 -4.47
N ALA A 65 -6.74 4.47 -3.39
CA ALA A 65 -5.33 4.72 -3.16
C ALA A 65 -4.44 4.04 -4.20
N PHE A 66 -4.67 2.75 -4.46
CA PHE A 66 -3.92 2.01 -5.46
C PHE A 66 -4.11 2.56 -6.87
N LYS A 67 -5.30 3.09 -7.20
CA LYS A 67 -5.52 3.76 -8.50
C LYS A 67 -4.68 5.04 -8.62
N ALA A 68 -4.46 5.77 -7.52
CA ALA A 68 -3.56 6.92 -7.51
C ALA A 68 -2.11 6.47 -7.70
N VAL A 69 -1.66 5.47 -6.93
CA VAL A 69 -0.30 4.91 -7.03
C VAL A 69 -0.02 4.37 -8.44
N LYS A 70 -0.94 3.61 -9.03
CA LYS A 70 -0.79 3.01 -10.36
C LYS A 70 -0.55 4.02 -11.48
N LYS A 71 -1.01 5.28 -11.34
CA LYS A 71 -0.76 6.34 -12.33
C LYS A 71 0.71 6.74 -12.39
N GLU A 72 1.41 6.62 -11.27
CA GLU A 72 2.80 7.08 -11.12
C GLU A 72 3.83 5.94 -11.24
N VAL A 73 3.38 4.70 -11.00
CA VAL A 73 4.21 3.50 -11.06
C VAL A 73 4.39 3.05 -12.51
N THR A 74 5.65 2.95 -12.95
CA THR A 74 6.01 2.54 -14.32
C THR A 74 6.32 1.05 -14.44
N VAL A 75 6.48 0.34 -13.33
CA VAL A 75 6.70 -1.10 -13.32
C VAL A 75 5.40 -1.87 -13.10
N ASN A 76 5.40 -3.15 -13.42
CA ASN A 76 4.33 -4.05 -13.03
C ASN A 76 4.76 -4.88 -11.83
N PRO A 77 4.41 -4.48 -10.59
CA PRO A 77 4.75 -5.24 -9.39
C PRO A 77 4.14 -6.65 -9.45
N ASN A 78 4.95 -7.65 -9.10
CA ASN A 78 4.59 -9.08 -9.17
C ASN A 78 4.68 -9.79 -7.81
N ILE A 79 5.16 -9.07 -6.80
CA ILE A 79 5.33 -9.54 -5.44
C ILE A 79 4.67 -8.47 -4.57
N ILE A 80 3.90 -8.92 -3.59
CA ILE A 80 3.37 -8.08 -2.53
C ILE A 80 3.73 -8.69 -1.18
N MET A 81 3.97 -7.84 -0.21
CA MET A 81 4.02 -8.18 1.21
C MET A 81 2.98 -7.33 1.90
N THR A 82 2.11 -7.95 2.69
CA THR A 82 1.01 -7.29 3.41
C THR A 82 0.79 -8.03 4.72
N ASP A 83 0.00 -7.45 5.61
CA ASP A 83 -0.62 -8.18 6.71
C ASP A 83 -1.56 -9.32 6.20
N ASP A 84 -2.17 -10.05 7.13
CA ASP A 84 -3.15 -11.11 6.83
C ASP A 84 -4.53 -10.54 6.42
N THR A 85 -4.66 -9.24 6.22
CA THR A 85 -5.97 -8.65 5.92
C THR A 85 -6.36 -8.83 4.45
N GLU A 86 -7.53 -9.43 4.20
CA GLU A 86 -8.01 -9.68 2.83
C GLU A 86 -8.33 -8.40 2.04
N SER A 87 -8.64 -7.28 2.72
CA SER A 87 -8.99 -6.01 2.08
C SER A 87 -7.87 -5.52 1.16
N PHE A 88 -6.61 -5.69 1.58
CA PHE A 88 -5.42 -5.37 0.80
C PHE A 88 -5.31 -6.18 -0.47
N CYS A 89 -5.32 -7.50 -0.33
CA CYS A 89 -5.16 -8.38 -1.48
C CYS A 89 -6.29 -8.19 -2.49
N ASN A 90 -7.52 -8.02 -2.02
CA ASN A 90 -8.67 -7.84 -2.90
C ASN A 90 -8.65 -6.48 -3.62
N ALA A 91 -8.24 -5.41 -2.93
CA ALA A 91 -8.07 -4.09 -3.56
C ALA A 91 -6.87 -4.07 -4.53
N TRP A 92 -5.78 -4.76 -4.19
CA TRP A 92 -4.63 -4.89 -5.05
C TRP A 92 -4.99 -5.57 -6.37
N LYS A 93 -5.66 -6.73 -6.31
CA LYS A 93 -6.05 -7.51 -7.48
C LYS A 93 -6.98 -6.74 -8.41
N SER A 94 -7.86 -5.90 -7.88
CA SER A 94 -8.81 -5.12 -8.68
C SER A 94 -8.18 -3.92 -9.39
N VAL A 95 -7.06 -3.39 -8.88
CA VAL A 95 -6.37 -2.24 -9.49
C VAL A 95 -5.16 -2.67 -10.31
N PHE A 96 -4.35 -3.59 -9.80
CA PHE A 96 -3.19 -4.15 -10.46
C PHE A 96 -3.55 -5.48 -11.14
N ARG A 97 -2.90 -6.57 -10.72
CA ARG A 97 -3.13 -7.93 -11.19
C ARG A 97 -2.85 -8.89 -10.04
N GLU A 98 -3.23 -10.15 -10.22
CA GLU A 98 -2.84 -11.23 -9.30
C GLU A 98 -1.31 -11.23 -9.11
N PRO A 99 -0.81 -11.08 -7.87
CA PRO A 99 0.60 -11.15 -7.60
C PRO A 99 1.09 -12.60 -7.79
N LYS A 100 2.31 -12.77 -8.30
CA LYS A 100 2.94 -14.11 -8.39
C LYS A 100 3.33 -14.67 -7.03
N LYS A 101 3.61 -13.78 -6.07
CA LYS A 101 3.93 -14.13 -4.69
C LYS A 101 3.27 -13.12 -3.76
N ARG A 102 2.61 -13.63 -2.71
CA ARG A 102 2.16 -12.88 -1.55
C ARG A 102 3.00 -13.36 -0.36
N PHE A 103 3.62 -12.42 0.33
CA PHE A 103 4.30 -12.67 1.60
C PHE A 103 3.46 -12.07 2.72
N LEU A 104 3.46 -12.73 3.88
CA LEU A 104 3.05 -12.08 5.12
C LEU A 104 4.19 -11.16 5.55
N CYS A 105 3.81 -9.97 6.00
CA CYS A 105 4.71 -9.03 6.64
C CYS A 105 5.46 -9.74 7.77
N THR A 106 6.79 -9.76 7.74
CA THR A 106 7.60 -10.50 8.73
C THR A 106 7.47 -9.94 10.14
N TRP A 107 7.02 -8.70 10.28
CA TRP A 107 6.67 -8.10 11.57
C TRP A 107 5.44 -8.74 12.22
N HIS A 108 4.62 -9.47 11.44
CA HIS A 108 3.43 -10.17 11.89
C HIS A 108 3.63 -11.69 11.98
N VAL A 109 4.83 -12.19 11.71
CA VAL A 109 5.17 -13.62 11.75
C VAL A 109 6.20 -13.83 12.85
N ASP A 110 5.78 -14.45 13.96
CA ASP A 110 6.67 -14.88 15.06
C ASP A 110 7.67 -15.97 14.63
#